data_AF-A0A7S2HVI2-F1
#
_entry.id   AF-A0A7S2HVI2-F1
#
_cell.length_a   1.000
_cell.length_b   1.000
_cell.length_c   1.000
_cell.angle_alpha   90.00
_cell.angle_beta   90.00
_cell.angle_gamma   90.00
#
_symmetry.space_group_name_H-M   'P 1'
#
loop_
_entity.id
_entity.type
_entity.pdbx_description
1 polymer ?
#
loop_
_entity_poly.entity_id
_entity_poly.type
_entity_poly.pdbx_seq_one_letter_code
_entity_poly.pdbx_strand_id
1 'polypeptide(L)'
;FVKPEERRMPLRRFVAMMEDPALCDGVPYLSHQNDSLRQQFDAISGDCPPMIDFAAAAFGNDPDAVNLWIGDERSVSSCHKDHYENCYCVLRGEKHFWLLPPSDAPFLHERCFRTATHRYDIASEEWVADVEDDAINWVDCDVTKPEDLKIMTTTASARRPIKVVLRAGSMLY
;
A
#
# COMPACT_ATOMS: atom_id res chain seq x y z
N PHE A 1 -15.77 2.29 -0.94
CA PHE A 1 -14.31 2.33 -0.78
C PHE A 1 -13.94 3.75 -0.43
N VAL A 2 -13.32 3.98 0.72
CA VAL A 2 -12.92 5.33 1.14
C VAL A 2 -11.42 5.47 0.94
N LYS A 3 -11.01 6.47 0.14
CA LYS A 3 -9.63 6.84 -0.12
C LYS A 3 -9.08 7.66 1.06
N PRO A 4 -7.75 7.64 1.29
CA PRO A 4 -7.13 8.48 2.31
C PRO A 4 -7.21 9.97 1.93
N GLU A 5 -7.13 10.83 2.94
CA GLU A 5 -6.89 12.25 2.72
C GLU A 5 -5.46 12.47 2.20
N GLU A 6 -5.29 13.30 1.18
CA GLU A 6 -3.97 13.68 0.67
C GLU A 6 -3.54 15.05 1.19
N ARG A 7 -2.31 15.12 1.74
CA ARG A 7 -1.71 16.37 2.23
C ARG A 7 -0.31 16.56 1.66
N ARG A 8 -0.03 17.78 1.17
CA ARG A 8 1.33 18.20 0.83
C ARG A 8 1.96 18.92 2.03
N MET A 9 3.09 18.42 2.49
CA MET A 9 3.82 19.01 3.63
C MET A 9 5.33 18.78 3.53
N PRO A 10 6.15 19.56 4.26
CA PRO A 10 7.58 19.28 4.38
C PRO A 10 7.83 17.92 5.05
N LEU A 11 8.83 17.17 4.59
CA LEU A 11 9.19 15.85 5.15
C LEU A 11 9.46 15.91 6.67
N ARG A 12 10.09 16.98 7.17
CA ARG A 12 10.30 17.18 8.62
C ARG A 12 9.00 17.17 9.44
N ARG A 13 7.89 17.66 8.87
CA ARG A 13 6.59 17.69 9.55
C ARG A 13 5.98 16.30 9.55
N PHE A 14 6.09 15.57 8.44
CA PHE A 14 5.68 14.18 8.34
C PHE A 14 6.42 13.31 9.37
N VAL A 15 7.76 13.42 9.45
CA VAL A 15 8.57 12.68 10.44
C VAL A 15 8.15 13.02 11.87
N ALA A 16 7.92 14.29 12.20
CA ALA A 16 7.43 14.68 13.52
C ALA A 16 6.07 14.03 13.85
N MET A 17 5.15 13.91 12.89
CA MET A 17 3.87 13.22 13.09
C MET A 17 4.03 11.70 13.31
N MET A 18 5.06 11.09 12.74
CA MET A 18 5.40 9.69 12.97
C MET A 18 5.99 9.47 14.36
N GLU A 19 6.81 10.41 14.85
CA GLU A 19 7.46 10.35 16.17
C GLU A 19 6.51 10.69 17.32
N ASP A 20 5.57 11.62 17.09
CA ASP A 20 4.56 12.03 18.07
C ASP A 20 3.14 11.92 17.47
N PRO A 21 2.41 10.83 17.75
CA PRO A 21 1.03 10.64 17.32
C PRO A 21 0.07 11.72 17.78
N ALA A 22 0.39 12.49 18.83
CA ALA A 22 -0.47 13.60 19.28
C ALA A 22 -0.48 14.78 18.29
N LEU A 23 0.48 14.84 17.36
CA LEU A 23 0.59 15.92 16.36
C LEU A 23 -0.33 15.73 15.15
N CYS A 24 -0.98 14.58 15.03
CA CYS A 24 -1.90 14.27 13.94
C CYS A 24 -2.98 13.30 14.44
N ASP A 25 -4.23 13.75 14.43
CA ASP A 25 -5.37 12.84 14.56
C ASP A 25 -5.54 12.06 13.25
N GLY A 26 -4.79 10.95 13.09
CA GLY A 26 -4.78 10.11 11.89
C GLY A 26 -3.55 9.19 11.82
N VAL A 27 -3.44 8.41 10.74
CA VAL A 27 -2.27 7.55 10.49
C VAL A 27 -1.46 8.12 9.31
N PRO A 28 -0.31 8.76 9.56
CA PRO A 28 0.52 9.27 8.47
C PRO A 28 1.14 8.12 7.67
N TYR A 29 1.02 8.17 6.35
CA TYR A 29 1.65 7.21 5.45
C TYR A 29 2.10 7.87 4.15
N LEU A 30 3.41 7.94 3.93
CA LEU A 30 3.99 8.38 2.67
C LEU A 30 3.95 7.21 1.70
N SER A 31 3.02 7.26 0.75
CA SER A 31 2.72 6.13 -0.14
C SER A 31 2.24 6.53 -1.53
N HIS A 32 2.60 7.73 -2.00
CA HIS A 32 2.24 8.16 -3.34
C HIS A 32 2.92 7.26 -4.39
N GLN A 33 2.11 6.58 -5.21
CA GLN A 33 2.55 5.59 -6.19
C GLN A 33 2.46 6.17 -7.61
N ASN A 34 3.34 7.12 -7.91
CA ASN A 34 3.46 7.72 -9.24
C ASN A 34 4.85 8.31 -9.41
N ASP A 35 5.84 7.43 -9.31
CA ASP A 35 7.26 7.76 -9.43
C ASP A 35 7.76 8.74 -8.36
N SER A 36 7.28 8.55 -7.14
CA SER A 36 7.43 9.54 -6.06
C SER A 36 8.87 9.79 -5.64
N LEU A 37 9.77 8.79 -5.69
CA LEU A 37 11.17 8.99 -5.32
C LEU A 37 11.85 9.99 -6.26
N ARG A 38 11.73 9.77 -7.58
CA ARG A 38 12.36 10.61 -8.60
C ARG A 38 11.72 11.99 -8.69
N GLN A 39 10.40 12.10 -8.50
CA GLN A 39 9.69 13.37 -8.64
C GLN A 39 9.73 14.26 -7.39
N GLN A 40 9.80 13.68 -6.18
CA GLN A 40 9.61 14.44 -4.93
C GLN A 40 10.85 14.43 -4.02
N PHE A 41 11.80 13.52 -4.23
CA PHE A 41 12.93 13.28 -3.32
C PHE A 41 14.28 13.23 -4.04
N ASP A 42 14.51 14.19 -4.94
CA ASP A 42 15.75 14.30 -5.75
C ASP A 42 17.04 14.16 -4.93
N ALA A 43 17.08 14.79 -3.75
CA ALA A 43 18.23 14.79 -2.85
C ALA A 43 18.70 13.40 -2.37
N ILE A 44 17.81 12.38 -2.40
CA ILE A 44 18.13 11.00 -2.02
C ILE A 44 17.90 10.02 -3.18
N SER A 45 17.52 10.51 -4.36
CA SER A 45 17.24 9.65 -5.52
C SER A 45 18.49 8.89 -5.97
N GLY A 46 19.67 9.52 -5.87
CA GLY A 46 20.96 8.94 -6.21
C GLY A 46 21.51 7.92 -5.20
N ASP A 47 20.88 7.78 -4.02
CA ASP A 47 21.24 6.75 -3.04
C ASP A 47 20.68 5.37 -3.40
N CYS A 48 19.74 5.31 -4.35
CA CYS A 48 19.15 4.08 -4.87
C CYS A 48 19.63 3.86 -6.32
N PRO A 49 19.90 2.60 -6.72
CA PRO A 49 20.18 2.33 -8.12
C PRO A 49 18.94 2.63 -8.97
N PRO A 50 19.09 3.19 -10.19
CA PRO A 50 17.96 3.52 -11.05
C PRO A 50 17.23 2.27 -11.59
N MET A 51 17.87 1.11 -11.54
CA MET A 51 17.33 -0.18 -11.97
C MET A 51 17.97 -1.33 -11.19
N ILE A 52 17.28 -2.46 -11.08
CA ILE A 52 17.80 -3.69 -10.47
C ILE A 52 18.32 -4.62 -11.57
N ASP A 53 19.58 -5.06 -11.46
CA ASP A 53 20.30 -5.79 -12.51
C ASP A 53 19.55 -7.02 -13.04
N PHE A 54 18.98 -7.85 -12.15
CA PHE A 54 18.25 -9.06 -12.60
C PHE A 54 16.97 -8.69 -13.36
N ALA A 55 16.27 -7.65 -12.91
CA ALA A 55 15.03 -7.19 -13.54
C ALA A 55 15.34 -6.62 -14.93
N ALA A 56 16.46 -5.88 -15.08
CA ALA A 56 16.90 -5.37 -16.36
C ALA A 56 17.19 -6.50 -17.35
N ALA A 57 17.89 -7.53 -16.87
CA ALA A 57 18.20 -8.71 -17.68
C ALA A 57 16.97 -9.56 -18.02
N ALA A 58 15.99 -9.65 -17.11
CA ALA A 58 14.81 -10.52 -17.27
C ALA A 58 13.70 -9.87 -18.12
N PHE A 59 13.39 -8.59 -17.87
CA PHE A 59 12.24 -7.91 -18.47
C PHE A 59 12.61 -7.05 -19.68
N GLY A 60 13.85 -6.57 -19.75
CA GLY A 60 14.37 -5.81 -20.91
C GLY A 60 13.81 -4.40 -21.05
N ASN A 61 13.22 -3.83 -20.00
CA ASN A 61 12.70 -2.47 -19.94
C ASN A 61 13.14 -1.74 -18.67
N ASP A 62 13.04 -0.41 -18.70
CA ASP A 62 13.25 0.47 -17.54
C ASP A 62 12.01 0.47 -16.63
N PRO A 63 12.15 0.79 -15.33
CA PRO A 63 11.02 0.86 -14.42
C PRO A 63 10.15 2.09 -14.73
N ASP A 64 8.85 1.84 -14.93
CA ASP A 64 7.85 2.91 -15.14
C ASP A 64 7.81 3.89 -13.96
N ALA A 65 7.99 3.39 -12.74
CA ALA A 65 8.00 4.18 -11.52
C ALA A 65 9.00 3.63 -10.48
N VAL A 66 9.66 4.53 -9.76
CA VAL A 66 10.40 4.23 -8.53
C VAL A 66 9.76 5.03 -7.39
N ASN A 67 9.12 4.32 -6.46
CA ASN A 67 8.36 4.93 -5.38
C ASN A 67 9.09 4.81 -4.05
N LEU A 68 8.89 5.80 -3.17
CA LEU A 68 9.33 5.78 -1.79
C LEU A 68 8.13 5.51 -0.87
N TRP A 69 8.29 4.61 0.09
CA TRP A 69 7.30 4.35 1.12
C TRP A 69 7.88 4.59 2.51
N ILE A 70 7.17 5.36 3.33
CA ILE A 70 7.48 5.56 4.76
C ILE A 70 6.18 5.50 5.55
N GLY A 71 6.11 4.61 6.53
CA GLY A 71 4.98 4.42 7.42
C GLY A 71 5.38 3.52 8.60
N ASP A 72 4.41 3.19 9.45
CA ASP A 72 4.59 2.33 10.62
C ASP A 72 3.56 1.19 10.63
N GLU A 73 3.48 0.43 11.72
CA GLU A 73 2.58 -0.72 11.87
C GLU A 73 1.09 -0.36 11.74
N ARG A 74 0.71 0.91 11.87
CA ARG A 74 -0.67 1.38 11.71
C ARG A 74 -1.05 1.56 10.24
N SER A 75 -0.05 1.70 9.36
CA SER A 75 -0.21 1.95 7.93
C SER A 75 -0.41 0.64 7.16
N VAL A 76 -1.68 0.22 7.00
CA VAL A 76 -2.05 -1.03 6.32
C VAL A 76 -2.57 -0.77 4.91
N SER A 77 -2.06 -1.51 3.92
CA SER A 77 -2.63 -1.55 2.58
C SER A 77 -3.52 -2.79 2.45
N SER A 78 -4.80 -2.60 2.09
CA SER A 78 -5.76 -3.70 1.91
C SER A 78 -5.36 -4.60 0.74
N CYS A 79 -5.93 -5.81 0.68
CA CYS A 79 -5.70 -6.72 -0.46
C CYS A 79 -6.08 -6.05 -1.79
N HIS A 80 -5.16 -6.12 -2.76
CA HIS A 80 -5.33 -5.63 -4.12
C HIS A 80 -4.33 -6.34 -5.05
N LYS A 81 -4.40 -6.03 -6.35
CA LYS A 81 -3.43 -6.46 -7.35
C LYS A 81 -3.01 -5.27 -8.20
N ASP A 82 -1.79 -5.32 -8.70
CA ASP A 82 -1.25 -4.38 -9.66
C ASP A 82 -1.02 -5.06 -11.01
N HIS A 83 -0.90 -4.27 -12.07
CA HIS A 83 -0.56 -4.75 -13.41
C HIS A 83 0.94 -4.56 -13.70
N TYR A 84 1.78 -4.58 -12.66
CA TYR A 84 3.21 -4.34 -12.71
C TYR A 84 3.99 -5.51 -12.13
N GLU A 85 5.18 -5.74 -12.68
CA GLU A 85 6.23 -6.52 -12.02
C GLU A 85 6.82 -5.65 -10.90
N ASN A 86 6.69 -6.06 -9.65
CA ASN A 86 7.08 -5.24 -8.50
C ASN A 86 8.33 -5.79 -7.81
N CYS A 87 9.36 -4.96 -7.64
CA CYS A 87 10.52 -5.27 -6.82
C CYS A 87 10.47 -4.44 -5.54
N TYR A 88 9.99 -5.04 -4.44
CA TYR A 88 9.80 -4.35 -3.18
C TYR A 88 11.04 -4.50 -2.27
N CYS A 89 11.79 -3.42 -2.10
CA CYS A 89 12.99 -3.37 -1.27
C CYS A 89 12.70 -2.75 0.11
N VAL A 90 13.18 -3.38 1.19
CA VAL A 90 13.09 -2.81 2.54
C VAL A 90 14.44 -2.21 2.95
N LEU A 91 14.48 -0.89 3.11
CA LEU A 91 15.70 -0.19 3.56
C LEU A 91 15.85 -0.20 5.08
N ARG A 92 14.75 -0.02 5.82
CA ARG A 92 14.73 -0.01 7.30
C ARG A 92 13.42 -0.62 7.80
N GLY A 93 13.49 -1.34 8.92
CA GLY A 93 12.34 -1.98 9.54
C GLY A 93 11.97 -3.30 8.86
N GLU A 94 10.67 -3.59 8.83
CA GLU A 94 10.12 -4.80 8.22
C GLU A 94 8.85 -4.49 7.42
N LYS A 95 8.58 -5.26 6.38
CA LYS A 95 7.31 -5.25 5.66
C LYS A 95 6.71 -6.66 5.66
N HIS A 96 5.45 -6.75 6.06
CA HIS A 96 4.72 -8.01 6.18
C HIS A 96 3.73 -8.10 5.02
N PHE A 97 3.86 -9.14 4.19
CA PHE A 97 3.00 -9.40 3.04
C PHE A 97 2.15 -10.65 3.28
N TRP A 98 0.89 -10.59 2.83
CA TRP A 98 0.00 -11.73 2.68
C TRP A 98 -0.31 -11.85 1.20
N LEU A 99 0.28 -12.85 0.55
CA LEU A 99 0.21 -13.03 -0.89
C LEU A 99 -0.78 -14.13 -1.25
N LEU A 100 -1.59 -13.88 -2.28
CA LEU A 100 -2.47 -14.86 -2.89
C LEU A 100 -2.10 -14.97 -4.37
N PRO A 101 -2.05 -16.19 -4.95
CA PRO A 101 -1.80 -16.33 -6.37
C PRO A 101 -2.97 -15.78 -7.19
N PRO A 102 -2.76 -15.36 -8.45
CA PRO A 102 -3.85 -14.89 -9.32
C PRO A 102 -4.98 -15.91 -9.50
N SER A 103 -4.71 -17.21 -9.37
CA SER A 103 -5.72 -18.27 -9.39
C SER A 103 -6.76 -18.16 -8.27
N ASP A 104 -6.44 -17.41 -7.20
CA ASP A 104 -7.33 -17.21 -6.06
C ASP A 104 -8.25 -15.99 -6.23
N ALA A 105 -8.00 -15.13 -7.23
CA ALA A 105 -8.78 -13.91 -7.47
C ALA A 105 -10.30 -14.15 -7.62
N PRO A 106 -10.79 -15.20 -8.32
CA PRO A 106 -12.23 -15.46 -8.42
C PRO A 106 -12.92 -15.72 -7.08
N PHE A 107 -12.16 -16.05 -6.03
CA PHE A 107 -12.69 -16.37 -4.72
C PHE A 107 -12.62 -15.19 -3.75
N LEU A 108 -11.99 -14.07 -4.12
CA LEU A 108 -11.92 -12.86 -3.28
C LEU A 108 -13.24 -12.08 -3.24
N HIS A 109 -14.23 -12.50 -4.05
CA HIS A 109 -15.59 -11.95 -4.07
C HIS A 109 -15.59 -10.42 -4.07
N GLU A 110 -14.88 -9.81 -5.02
CA GLU A 110 -14.88 -8.36 -5.19
C GLU A 110 -16.33 -7.83 -5.30
N ARG A 111 -16.58 -6.70 -4.64
CA ARG A 111 -17.88 -6.03 -4.65
C ARG A 111 -17.72 -4.60 -5.16
N CYS A 112 -18.78 -4.11 -5.79
CA CYS A 112 -18.86 -2.73 -6.22
C CYS A 112 -19.17 -1.83 -5.01
N PHE A 113 -18.31 -0.84 -4.77
CA PHE A 113 -18.48 0.16 -3.72
C PHE A 113 -18.46 1.56 -4.31
N ARG A 114 -19.37 2.42 -3.82
CA ARG A 114 -19.25 3.87 -4.03
C ARG A 114 -17.95 4.38 -3.42
N THR A 115 -17.32 5.31 -4.10
CA THR A 115 -16.08 5.93 -3.65
C THR A 115 -16.35 7.14 -2.76
N ALA A 116 -15.42 7.41 -1.85
CA ALA A 116 -15.38 8.60 -1.03
C ALA A 116 -13.91 8.91 -0.70
N THR A 117 -13.63 10.11 -0.21
CA THR A 117 -12.30 10.49 0.29
C THR A 117 -12.40 10.97 1.73
N HIS A 118 -11.53 10.48 2.61
CA HIS A 118 -11.42 11.00 3.96
C HIS A 118 -10.96 12.45 3.93
N ARG A 119 -11.53 13.28 4.81
CA ARG A 119 -11.10 14.65 5.05
C ARG A 119 -11.22 14.96 6.54
N TYR A 120 -10.22 15.63 7.09
CA TYR A 120 -10.31 16.16 8.45
C TYR A 120 -10.95 17.55 8.41
N ASP A 121 -12.11 17.70 9.06
CA ASP A 121 -12.81 18.96 9.14
C ASP A 121 -12.31 19.78 10.32
N ILE A 122 -11.61 20.88 10.03
CA ILE A 122 -11.03 21.76 11.06
C ILE A 122 -12.12 22.46 11.88
N ALA A 123 -13.30 22.72 11.30
CA ALA A 123 -14.34 23.46 11.99
C ALA A 123 -15.06 22.61 13.04
N SER A 124 -15.27 21.32 12.76
CA SER A 124 -15.90 20.38 13.69
C SER A 124 -14.88 19.52 14.46
N GLU A 125 -13.60 19.58 14.12
CA GLU A 125 -12.54 18.72 14.65
C GLU A 125 -12.83 17.22 14.47
N GLU A 126 -13.51 16.85 13.37
CA GLU A 126 -13.95 15.48 13.10
C GLU A 126 -13.52 14.99 11.71
N TRP A 127 -13.36 13.67 11.59
CA TRP A 127 -13.16 13.01 10.31
C TRP A 127 -14.48 12.82 9.57
N VAL A 128 -14.52 13.27 8.32
CA VAL A 128 -15.66 13.06 7.42
C VAL A 128 -15.21 12.30 6.17
N ALA A 129 -16.19 11.74 5.45
CA ALA A 129 -15.97 11.09 4.16
C ALA A 129 -16.76 11.84 3.09
N ASP A 130 -16.05 12.53 2.20
CA ASP A 130 -16.66 13.23 1.09
C ASP A 130 -17.01 12.20 0.00
N VAL A 131 -18.29 11.93 -0.17
CA VAL A 131 -18.79 10.90 -1.10
C VAL A 131 -18.71 11.39 -2.55
N GLU A 132 -18.22 10.53 -3.43
CA GLU A 132 -18.02 10.81 -4.86
C GLU A 132 -19.07 10.08 -5.70
N ASP A 133 -19.21 10.46 -6.97
CA ASP A 133 -20.19 9.83 -7.88
C ASP A 133 -19.67 8.56 -8.57
N ASP A 134 -18.41 8.22 -8.36
CA ASP A 134 -17.77 7.04 -8.93
C ASP A 134 -17.92 5.80 -8.03
N ALA A 135 -17.80 4.61 -8.64
CA ALA A 135 -17.78 3.34 -7.93
C ALA A 135 -16.69 2.42 -8.48
N ILE A 136 -16.11 1.60 -7.62
CA ILE A 136 -15.05 0.65 -7.96
C ILE A 136 -15.35 -0.74 -7.43
N ASN A 137 -14.83 -1.77 -8.10
CA ASN A 137 -14.77 -3.11 -7.52
C ASN A 137 -13.57 -3.19 -6.58
N TRP A 138 -13.80 -3.70 -5.37
CA TRP A 138 -12.75 -3.89 -4.37
C TRP A 138 -12.97 -5.17 -3.56
N VAL A 139 -11.89 -5.70 -2.99
CA VAL A 139 -11.94 -6.86 -2.11
C VAL A 139 -12.56 -6.47 -0.77
N ASP A 140 -13.62 -7.16 -0.35
CA ASP A 140 -14.41 -6.87 0.86
C ASP A 140 -13.95 -7.66 2.10
N CYS A 141 -12.92 -8.50 1.96
CA CYS A 141 -12.45 -9.39 3.02
C CYS A 141 -11.05 -9.01 3.53
N ASP A 142 -10.82 -9.21 4.83
CA ASP A 142 -9.51 -9.13 5.41
C ASP A 142 -8.79 -10.48 5.23
N VAL A 143 -7.94 -10.57 4.21
CA VAL A 143 -7.19 -11.80 3.90
C VAL A 143 -6.25 -12.24 5.02
N THR A 144 -5.98 -11.40 6.02
CA THR A 144 -5.17 -11.78 7.18
C THR A 144 -5.97 -12.57 8.21
N LYS A 145 -7.31 -12.52 8.15
CA LYS A 145 -8.24 -13.14 9.09
C LYS A 145 -8.83 -14.43 8.52
N PRO A 146 -8.57 -15.60 9.15
CA PRO A 146 -9.11 -16.88 8.68
C PRO A 146 -10.63 -16.94 8.58
N GLU A 147 -11.37 -16.20 9.43
CA GLU A 147 -12.83 -16.12 9.42
C GLU A 147 -13.40 -15.49 8.14
N ASP A 148 -12.75 -14.46 7.61
CA ASP A 148 -13.16 -13.78 6.38
C ASP A 148 -12.86 -14.65 5.15
N LEU A 149 -11.78 -15.45 5.23
CA LEU A 149 -11.42 -16.42 4.19
C LEU A 149 -12.38 -17.63 4.12
N LYS A 150 -13.09 -17.98 5.21
CA LYS A 150 -14.06 -19.10 5.20
C LYS A 150 -15.23 -18.86 4.25
N ILE A 151 -15.59 -17.59 4.01
CA ILE A 151 -16.64 -17.19 3.06
C ILE A 151 -16.20 -17.52 1.62
N MET A 152 -14.88 -17.60 1.36
CA MET A 152 -14.30 -17.86 0.04
C MET A 152 -14.21 -19.36 -0.35
N THR A 153 -14.61 -20.29 0.54
CA THR A 153 -14.36 -21.73 0.35
C THR A 153 -15.64 -22.58 0.47
N THR A 154 -16.20 -23.01 -0.67
CA THR A 154 -17.11 -24.17 -0.73
C THR A 154 -16.36 -25.49 -0.88
N THR A 155 -15.04 -25.46 -1.11
CA THR A 155 -14.19 -26.63 -1.30
C THR A 155 -13.02 -26.63 -0.30
N ALA A 156 -12.77 -27.80 0.29
CA ALA A 156 -11.97 -28.02 1.51
C ALA A 156 -10.44 -27.88 1.34
N SER A 157 -9.93 -27.42 0.21
CA SER A 157 -8.52 -27.00 0.11
C SER A 157 -8.43 -25.57 0.63
N ALA A 158 -8.07 -25.42 1.91
CA ALA A 158 -7.90 -24.12 2.55
C ALA A 158 -6.92 -23.25 1.73
N ARG A 159 -7.46 -22.32 0.93
CA ARG A 159 -6.69 -21.28 0.26
C ARG A 159 -6.15 -20.38 1.36
N ARG A 160 -4.83 -20.47 1.59
CA ARG A 160 -4.16 -19.75 2.68
C ARG A 160 -3.17 -18.78 2.05
N PRO A 161 -3.25 -17.49 2.38
CA PRO A 161 -2.25 -16.54 1.95
C PRO A 161 -0.85 -16.99 2.38
N ILE A 162 0.12 -16.77 1.51
CA ILE A 162 1.54 -16.94 1.82
C ILE A 162 1.96 -15.72 2.62
N LYS A 163 2.37 -15.93 3.87
CA LYS A 163 2.91 -14.85 4.70
C LYS A 163 4.41 -14.70 4.45
N VAL A 164 4.83 -13.51 4.04
CA VAL A 164 6.24 -13.16 3.83
C VAL A 164 6.60 -11.98 4.72
N VAL A 165 7.76 -12.04 5.38
CA VAL A 165 8.30 -10.93 6.17
C VAL A 165 9.63 -10.52 5.57
N LEU A 166 9.66 -9.34 4.95
CA LEU A 166 10.87 -8.71 4.46
C LEU A 166 11.51 -7.89 5.58
N ARG A 167 12.81 -8.04 5.78
CA ARG A 167 13.62 -7.25 6.72
C ARG A 167 14.53 -6.30 5.95
N ALA A 168 15.10 -5.31 6.64
CA ALA A 168 16.09 -4.41 6.07
C ALA A 168 17.17 -5.15 5.25
N GLY A 169 17.45 -4.65 4.05
CA GLY A 169 18.37 -5.25 3.08
C GLY A 169 17.78 -6.38 2.23
N SER A 170 16.51 -6.74 2.43
CA SER A 170 15.82 -7.76 1.63
C SER A 170 14.99 -7.13 0.52
N MET A 171 14.73 -7.92 -0.51
CA MET A 171 13.86 -7.59 -1.64
C MET A 171 12.89 -8.74 -1.90
N LEU A 172 11.64 -8.41 -2.20
CA LEU A 172 10.63 -9.34 -2.72
C LEU A 172 10.38 -9.00 -4.19
N TYR A 173 10.45 -10.04 -5.03
CA TYR A 173 9.82 -10.08 -6.35
C TYR A 173 8.60 -10.99 -6.24
#